data_AF-A0A7L9BK99-F1
#
_entry.id   AF-A0A7L9BK99-F1
#
_cell.length_a   1.000
_cell.length_b   1.000
_cell.length_c   1.000
_cell.angle_alpha   90.00
_cell.angle_beta   90.00
_cell.angle_gamma   90.00
#
_symmetry.space_group_name_H-M   'P 1'
#
loop_
_entity.id
_entity.type
_entity.pdbx_description
1 polymer ?
#
loop_
_entity_poly.entity_id
_entity_poly.type
_entity_poly.pdbx_seq_one_letter_code
_entity_poly.pdbx_strand_id
1 'polypeptide(L)'
;MNTRSFALPWISLAALVSGAAGSVASAQPASPTPAPTPAHPSAPTAAQVPESYEPVITINFQGGTLAKLGLSIKEASGRPMNLLISPEVAGAEVPPVVLASVPVWRALKAIEFTIPGVSVEFMDEGGGAPVYILHGKARSASPRTVQTVSLARVIRPGGLSADTVLSAVTAAIDAGREVNPDQPAAEVLYHPESSLLIVQGTNAQIAMVTNVVMTLIPPEDRAGQASTAALMDALGVPTFEQAKALVESLRAEAARHREMVLKAEVESRQHKVEADYWKQMLESRVAELDRLRTRLEETTKVLGERAQSLQSQVQRLQDENERLRNAGAK
;
A
#
# COMPACT_ATOMS: atom_id res chain seq x y z
N MET A 1 25.24 -50.11 15.08
CA MET A 1 24.45 -49.74 16.27
C MET A 1 25.41 -49.20 17.31
N ASN A 2 25.45 -47.88 17.50
CA ASN A 2 26.22 -47.22 18.57
C ASN A 2 25.53 -45.89 18.86
N THR A 3 24.72 -45.85 19.91
CA THR A 3 24.02 -44.66 20.40
C THR A 3 24.87 -44.02 21.50
N ARG A 4 25.43 -42.84 21.23
CA ARG A 4 26.03 -41.99 22.25
C ARG A 4 24.98 -41.00 22.75
N SER A 5 24.62 -41.19 24.01
CA SER A 5 23.78 -40.28 24.81
C SER A 5 24.63 -39.11 25.30
N PHE A 6 24.19 -37.88 25.07
CA PHE A 6 24.77 -36.67 25.65
C PHE A 6 23.74 -36.09 26.63
N ALA A 7 24.05 -36.16 27.92
CA ALA A 7 23.37 -35.45 28.98
C ALA A 7 24.11 -34.14 29.25
N LEU A 8 23.40 -33.02 29.22
CA LEU A 8 23.87 -31.70 29.67
C LEU A 8 23.26 -31.40 31.03
N PRO A 9 24.03 -30.91 32.02
CA PRO A 9 23.47 -30.53 33.31
C PRO A 9 22.93 -29.09 33.28
N TRP A 10 21.78 -28.90 33.92
CA TRP A 10 21.24 -27.62 34.33
C TRP A 10 22.16 -26.92 35.34
N ILE A 11 22.40 -25.62 35.16
CA ILE A 11 22.93 -24.74 36.19
C ILE A 11 21.84 -23.73 36.53
N SER A 12 21.22 -23.90 37.70
CA SER A 12 20.47 -22.86 38.40
C SER A 12 21.45 -22.06 39.25
N LEU A 13 21.43 -20.73 39.14
CA LEU A 13 22.00 -19.87 40.17
C LEU A 13 21.03 -18.71 40.46
N ALA A 14 20.47 -18.74 41.67
CA ALA A 14 19.81 -17.62 42.29
C ALA A 14 20.85 -16.77 43.04
N ALA A 15 20.73 -15.44 43.01
CA ALA A 15 21.30 -14.59 44.05
C ALA A 15 20.44 -13.34 44.26
N LEU A 16 19.86 -13.34 45.45
CA LEU A 16 19.13 -12.32 46.18
C LEU A 16 20.09 -11.23 46.68
N VAL A 17 19.77 -9.94 46.53
CA VAL A 17 20.31 -8.88 47.40
C VAL A 17 19.22 -7.86 47.70
N SER A 18 18.91 -7.73 49.00
CA SER A 18 18.00 -6.76 49.60
C SER A 18 18.67 -5.40 49.83
N GLY A 19 17.90 -4.34 49.59
CA GLY A 19 17.59 -3.27 50.57
C GLY A 19 18.68 -2.28 51.01
N ALA A 20 18.42 -0.99 50.78
CA ALA A 20 18.65 0.05 51.79
C ALA A 20 17.76 1.27 51.50
N ALA A 21 16.93 1.64 52.46
CA ALA A 21 16.23 2.92 52.52
C ALA A 21 17.20 3.99 53.04
N GLY A 22 17.09 5.21 52.51
CA GLY A 22 17.86 6.37 52.98
C GLY A 22 17.20 7.66 52.53
N SER A 23 16.29 8.20 53.36
CA SER A 23 15.87 9.59 53.29
C SER A 23 16.98 10.47 53.87
N VAL A 24 17.48 11.44 53.10
CA VAL A 24 18.26 12.56 53.65
C VAL A 24 17.84 13.88 52.99
N ALA A 25 17.37 14.75 53.87
CA ALA A 25 17.32 16.21 53.89
C ALA A 25 17.53 17.05 52.62
N SER A 26 16.61 18.00 52.50
CA SER A 26 16.63 19.24 51.74
C SER A 26 17.93 20.05 51.87
N ALA A 27 18.53 20.38 50.74
CA ALA A 27 19.42 21.52 50.58
C ALA A 27 19.15 22.16 49.22
N GLN A 28 18.77 23.43 49.23
CA GLN A 28 18.58 24.27 48.05
C GLN A 28 19.80 25.20 47.94
N PRO A 29 20.69 25.01 46.95
CA PRO A 29 21.63 26.03 46.56
C PRO A 29 21.46 26.46 45.10
N ALA A 30 21.46 27.78 44.93
CA ALA A 30 21.86 28.55 43.75
C ALA A 30 21.21 28.22 42.39
N SER A 31 20.44 29.19 41.89
CA SER A 31 20.03 29.28 40.49
C SER A 31 21.26 29.18 39.56
N PRO A 32 21.28 28.25 38.60
CA PRO A 32 22.35 28.18 37.62
C PRO A 32 22.27 29.40 36.68
N THR A 33 23.42 30.05 36.51
CA THR A 33 23.73 30.90 35.36
C THR A 33 23.21 30.24 34.07
N PRO A 34 22.51 30.94 33.17
CA PRO A 34 22.11 30.36 31.89
C PRO A 34 23.39 29.93 31.15
N ALA A 35 23.54 28.62 31.01
CA ALA A 35 24.53 28.04 30.13
C ALA A 35 24.36 28.63 28.72
N PRO A 36 25.45 28.81 27.94
CA PRO A 36 25.31 29.15 26.53
C PRO A 36 24.32 28.16 25.91
N THR A 37 23.25 28.68 25.32
CA THR A 37 22.27 27.89 24.59
C THR A 37 23.03 26.89 23.74
N PRO A 38 22.91 25.57 24.00
CA PRO A 38 23.50 24.60 23.10
C PRO A 38 22.95 24.95 21.73
N ALA A 39 23.85 25.19 20.77
CA ALA A 39 23.49 25.35 19.38
C ALA A 39 22.47 24.24 19.09
N HIS A 40 21.21 24.63 18.85
CA HIS A 40 20.18 23.69 18.51
C HIS A 40 20.79 22.85 17.40
N PRO A 41 20.96 21.51 17.57
CA PRO A 41 21.27 20.68 16.43
C PRO A 41 20.17 21.01 15.43
N SER A 42 20.58 21.56 14.29
CA SER A 42 19.70 21.86 13.17
C SER A 42 18.69 20.73 13.12
N ALA A 43 17.41 21.06 13.33
CA ALA A 43 16.35 20.08 13.27
C ALA A 43 16.64 19.21 12.05
N PRO A 44 16.62 17.86 12.17
CA PRO A 44 16.83 17.00 11.01
C PRO A 44 15.88 17.52 9.96
N THR A 45 16.46 18.08 8.88
CA THR A 45 15.78 18.52 7.69
C THR A 45 14.67 17.52 7.47
N ALA A 46 13.41 17.98 7.61
CA ALA A 46 12.24 17.15 7.45
C ALA A 46 12.53 16.22 6.29
N ALA A 47 12.61 14.91 6.60
CA ALA A 47 13.09 13.90 5.69
C ALA A 47 12.55 14.25 4.31
N GLN A 48 13.44 14.73 3.44
CA GLN A 48 13.08 15.02 2.07
C GLN A 48 12.47 13.71 1.61
N VAL A 49 11.15 13.70 1.42
CA VAL A 49 10.47 12.63 0.69
C VAL A 49 11.36 12.46 -0.52
N PRO A 50 12.06 11.31 -0.68
CA PRO A 50 13.05 11.16 -1.73
C PRO A 50 12.35 11.64 -2.98
N GLU A 51 12.83 12.76 -3.54
CA GLU A 51 12.23 13.37 -4.72
C GLU A 51 12.30 12.27 -5.75
N SER A 52 11.16 11.59 -5.88
CA SER A 52 11.01 10.40 -6.69
C SER A 52 11.52 10.79 -8.06
N TYR A 53 12.32 9.92 -8.67
CA TYR A 53 13.04 10.13 -9.93
C TYR A 53 12.08 10.31 -11.14
N GLU A 54 10.98 11.03 -10.97
CA GLU A 54 10.03 11.39 -12.01
C GLU A 54 10.74 12.31 -13.01
N PRO A 55 10.78 11.94 -14.29
CA PRO A 55 11.33 12.81 -15.31
C PRO A 55 10.48 14.10 -15.39
N VAL A 56 11.17 15.24 -15.37
CA VAL A 56 10.56 16.53 -15.67
C VAL A 56 10.50 16.71 -17.18
N ILE A 57 9.36 17.16 -17.69
CA ILE A 57 9.12 17.36 -19.12
C ILE A 57 8.81 18.82 -19.43
N THR A 58 9.22 19.25 -20.62
CA THR A 58 8.86 20.55 -21.21
C THR A 58 8.26 20.29 -22.58
N ILE A 59 6.99 20.65 -22.76
CA ILE A 59 6.21 20.34 -23.96
C ILE A 59 5.40 21.57 -24.36
N ASN A 60 5.38 21.88 -25.65
CA ASN A 60 4.47 22.84 -26.25
C ASN A 60 3.50 22.07 -27.18
N PHE A 61 2.34 21.70 -26.65
CA PHE A 61 1.34 20.91 -27.35
C PHE A 61 0.34 21.84 -28.03
N GLN A 62 0.26 21.79 -29.37
CA GLN A 62 -0.59 22.66 -30.19
C GLN A 62 -2.09 22.29 -30.17
N GLY A 63 -2.49 21.38 -29.29
CA GLY A 63 -3.81 20.76 -29.31
C GLY A 63 -3.87 19.53 -30.21
N GLY A 64 -4.93 18.74 -30.06
CA GLY A 64 -5.13 17.49 -30.79
C GLY A 64 -5.82 16.43 -29.94
N THR A 65 -5.57 15.16 -30.21
CA THR A 65 -6.18 14.06 -29.45
C THR A 65 -5.37 13.69 -28.22
N LEU A 66 -6.01 13.08 -27.23
CA LEU A 66 -5.36 12.56 -26.03
C LEU A 66 -4.24 11.56 -26.36
N ALA A 67 -4.45 10.72 -27.39
CA ALA A 67 -3.42 9.82 -27.89
C ALA A 67 -2.18 10.58 -28.39
N LYS A 68 -2.37 11.69 -29.12
CA LYS A 68 -1.27 12.52 -29.61
C LYS A 68 -0.52 13.19 -28.46
N LEU A 69 -1.23 13.70 -27.46
CA LEU A 69 -0.60 14.26 -26.25
C LEU A 69 0.21 13.20 -25.49
N GLY A 70 -0.33 12.00 -25.33
CA GLY A 70 0.37 10.89 -24.68
C GLY A 70 1.67 10.51 -25.38
N LEU A 71 1.68 10.50 -26.71
CA LEU A 71 2.90 10.30 -27.50
C LEU A 71 3.92 11.43 -27.28
N SER A 72 3.47 12.69 -27.31
CA SER A 72 4.35 13.84 -27.04
C SER A 72 4.96 13.79 -25.63
N ILE A 73 4.20 13.36 -24.62
CA ILE A 73 4.70 13.15 -23.25
C ILE A 73 5.73 12.03 -23.19
N LYS A 74 5.49 10.93 -23.92
CA LYS A 74 6.42 9.80 -24.01
C LYS A 74 7.74 10.16 -24.68
N GLU A 75 7.71 10.98 -25.73
CA GLU A 75 8.90 11.46 -26.41
C GLU A 75 9.69 12.45 -25.56
N ALA A 76 9.00 13.39 -24.90
CA ALA A 76 9.64 14.43 -24.09
C ALA A 76 10.27 13.91 -22.80
N SER A 77 9.83 12.76 -22.27
CA SER A 77 10.38 12.19 -21.03
C SER A 77 11.80 11.64 -21.20
N GLY A 78 12.21 11.29 -22.43
CA GLY A 78 13.50 10.68 -22.72
C GLY A 78 13.75 9.32 -22.04
N ARG A 79 12.73 8.71 -21.42
CA ARG A 79 12.82 7.45 -20.67
C ARG A 79 11.72 6.47 -21.09
N PRO A 80 11.96 5.14 -21.02
CA PRO A 80 10.90 4.17 -21.25
C PRO A 80 9.80 4.36 -20.20
N MET A 81 8.60 4.78 -20.64
CA MET A 81 7.40 4.83 -19.81
C MET A 81 6.31 3.93 -20.40
N ASN A 82 5.52 3.34 -19.51
CA ASN A 82 4.35 2.57 -19.87
C ASN A 82 3.13 3.48 -19.77
N LEU A 83 2.65 4.00 -20.90
CA LEU A 83 1.45 4.82 -20.98
C LEU A 83 0.37 4.04 -21.72
N LEU A 84 -0.69 3.67 -21.00
CA LEU A 84 -1.85 2.96 -21.52
C LEU A 84 -3.01 3.96 -21.64
N ILE A 85 -3.51 4.14 -22.86
CA ILE A 85 -4.65 5.02 -23.14
C ILE A 85 -5.79 4.15 -23.64
N SER A 86 -6.91 4.13 -22.92
CA SER A 86 -8.10 3.39 -23.33
C SER A 86 -8.62 3.94 -24.66
N PRO A 87 -9.04 3.08 -25.62
CA PRO A 87 -9.56 3.52 -26.92
C PRO A 87 -10.77 4.46 -26.79
N GLU A 88 -11.52 4.35 -25.69
CA GLU A 88 -12.69 5.19 -25.39
C GLU A 88 -12.34 6.68 -25.24
N VAL A 89 -11.17 6.99 -24.70
CA VAL A 89 -10.71 8.37 -24.47
C VAL A 89 -9.56 8.80 -25.38
N ALA A 90 -8.98 7.88 -26.14
CA ALA A 90 -7.86 8.15 -27.03
C ALA A 90 -8.15 9.29 -28.03
N GLY A 91 -9.40 9.39 -28.49
CA GLY A 91 -9.88 10.43 -29.40
C GLY A 91 -10.33 11.73 -28.76
N ALA A 92 -10.31 11.85 -27.42
CA ALA A 92 -10.76 13.05 -26.73
C ALA A 92 -9.89 14.26 -27.14
N GLU A 93 -10.52 15.38 -27.48
CA GLU A 93 -9.82 16.59 -27.87
C GLU A 93 -9.20 17.26 -26.65
N VAL A 94 -7.91 17.58 -26.76
CA VAL A 94 -7.15 18.32 -25.78
C VAL A 94 -6.83 19.70 -26.36
N PRO A 95 -7.14 20.79 -25.63
CA PRO A 95 -6.77 22.13 -26.06
C PRO A 95 -5.25 22.30 -26.12
N PRO A 96 -4.74 23.36 -26.76
CA PRO A 96 -3.32 23.70 -26.71
C PRO A 96 -2.85 23.93 -25.26
N VAL A 97 -1.71 23.33 -24.89
CA VAL A 97 -1.15 23.40 -23.54
C VAL A 97 0.37 23.55 -23.63
N VAL A 98 0.91 24.44 -22.80
CA VAL A 98 2.36 24.61 -22.60
C VAL A 98 2.73 24.14 -21.20
N LEU A 99 3.59 23.14 -21.12
CA LEU A 99 4.13 22.59 -19.88
C LEU A 99 5.62 22.93 -19.82
N ALA A 100 6.07 23.58 -18.75
CA ALA A 100 7.47 23.94 -18.54
C ALA A 100 7.99 23.28 -17.25
N SER A 101 8.94 22.36 -17.40
CA SER A 101 9.59 21.65 -16.28
C SER A 101 8.60 21.01 -15.29
N VAL A 102 7.61 20.27 -15.82
CA VAL A 102 6.57 19.63 -15.01
C VAL A 102 6.84 18.13 -14.90
N PRO A 103 6.73 17.50 -13.71
CA PRO A 103 6.80 16.05 -13.59
C PRO A 103 5.68 15.36 -14.40
N VAL A 104 5.98 14.22 -15.03
CA VAL A 104 5.03 13.51 -15.92
C VAL A 104 3.69 13.22 -15.24
N TRP A 105 3.68 12.75 -13.99
CA TRP A 105 2.44 12.49 -13.25
C TRP A 105 1.57 13.76 -13.13
N ARG A 106 2.17 14.91 -12.80
CA ARG A 106 1.44 16.18 -12.67
C ARG A 106 0.91 16.66 -14.01
N ALA A 107 1.69 16.48 -15.09
CA ALA A 107 1.25 16.79 -16.44
C ALA A 107 0.01 15.95 -16.82
N LEU A 108 0.04 14.64 -16.56
CA LEU A 108 -1.10 13.75 -16.82
C LEU A 108 -2.29 14.09 -15.93
N LYS A 109 -2.08 14.35 -14.63
CA LYS A 109 -3.15 14.72 -13.70
C LYS A 109 -3.84 16.03 -14.08
N ALA A 110 -3.12 16.99 -14.67
CA ALA A 110 -3.73 18.21 -15.20
C ALA A 110 -4.72 17.94 -16.34
N ILE A 111 -4.51 16.88 -17.13
CA ILE A 111 -5.42 16.47 -18.20
C ILE A 111 -6.77 16.05 -17.63
N GLU A 112 -6.81 15.35 -16.50
CA GLU A 112 -8.06 14.96 -15.82
C GLU A 112 -8.94 16.16 -15.49
N PHE A 113 -8.35 17.32 -15.18
CA PHE A 113 -9.11 18.56 -14.93
C PHE A 113 -9.52 19.27 -16.22
N THR A 114 -8.83 19.01 -17.33
CA THR A 114 -9.06 19.68 -18.61
C THR A 114 -10.11 18.97 -19.44
N ILE A 115 -10.16 17.64 -19.38
CA ILE A 115 -11.04 16.80 -20.18
C ILE A 115 -12.07 16.11 -19.28
N PRO A 116 -13.33 16.54 -19.30
CA PRO A 116 -14.38 15.90 -18.53
C PRO A 116 -14.49 14.41 -18.87
N GLY A 117 -14.55 13.57 -17.84
CA GLY A 117 -14.71 12.13 -18.03
C GLY A 117 -13.42 11.36 -18.33
N VAL A 118 -12.23 11.97 -18.24
CA VAL A 118 -10.96 11.23 -18.23
C VAL A 118 -10.53 11.00 -16.77
N SER A 119 -9.99 9.83 -16.46
CA SER A 119 -9.33 9.50 -15.19
C SER A 119 -7.88 9.14 -15.45
N VAL A 120 -7.01 9.52 -14.53
CA VAL A 120 -5.60 9.12 -14.55
C VAL A 120 -5.30 8.28 -13.32
N GLU A 121 -4.97 7.02 -13.55
CA GLU A 121 -4.44 6.12 -12.54
C GLU A 121 -2.93 5.95 -12.70
N PHE A 122 -2.26 5.84 -11.56
CA PHE A 122 -0.83 5.67 -11.46
C PHE A 122 -0.54 4.41 -10.65
N MET A 123 0.22 3.49 -11.24
CA MET A 123 0.69 2.27 -10.57
C MET A 123 2.22 2.29 -10.56
N ASP A 124 2.78 2.33 -9.35
CA ASP A 124 4.21 2.15 -9.09
C ASP A 124 4.40 0.83 -8.35
N GLU A 125 5.00 -0.15 -9.04
CA GLU A 125 5.26 -1.48 -8.47
C GLU A 125 6.65 -1.57 -7.79
N GLY A 126 7.37 -0.45 -7.61
CA GLY A 126 8.57 -0.42 -6.78
C GLY A 126 9.74 -1.21 -7.35
N GLY A 127 10.09 -0.94 -8.62
CA GLY A 127 11.27 -1.54 -9.27
C GLY A 127 11.26 -1.52 -10.81
N GLY A 128 10.13 -1.18 -11.44
CA GLY A 128 9.97 -1.09 -12.89
C GLY A 128 9.73 0.34 -13.40
N ALA A 129 9.57 0.48 -14.72
CA ALA A 129 9.10 1.74 -15.30
C ALA A 129 7.63 1.99 -14.90
N PRO A 130 7.27 3.19 -14.42
CA PRO A 130 5.93 3.49 -13.95
C PRO A 130 4.89 3.24 -15.04
N VAL A 131 3.71 2.76 -14.62
CA VAL A 131 2.56 2.55 -15.49
C VAL A 131 1.51 3.63 -15.24
N TYR A 132 1.23 4.40 -16.28
CA TYR A 132 0.18 5.42 -16.29
C TYR A 132 -0.99 4.91 -17.12
N ILE A 133 -2.19 4.91 -16.54
CA ILE A 133 -3.40 4.44 -17.20
C ILE A 133 -4.37 5.61 -17.34
N LEU A 134 -4.63 6.02 -18.58
CA LEU A 134 -5.65 6.98 -18.92
C LEU A 134 -6.85 6.20 -19.44
N HIS A 135 -7.92 6.21 -18.66
CA HIS A 135 -9.17 5.60 -19.05
C HIS A 135 -10.28 6.63 -18.97
N GLY A 136 -11.38 6.39 -19.67
CA GLY A 136 -12.60 7.13 -19.37
C GLY A 136 -12.94 6.85 -17.92
N LYS A 137 -13.23 7.88 -17.13
CA LYS A 137 -14.15 7.71 -16.02
C LYS A 137 -15.38 7.12 -16.69
N ALA A 138 -15.51 5.78 -16.70
CA ALA A 138 -16.79 5.13 -16.81
C ALA A 138 -17.61 5.94 -15.84
N ARG A 139 -18.54 6.78 -16.34
CA ARG A 139 -19.33 7.71 -15.53
C ARG A 139 -19.75 6.84 -14.36
N SER A 140 -19.08 7.01 -13.22
CA SER A 140 -19.12 5.96 -12.22
C SER A 140 -20.50 6.15 -11.67
N ALA A 141 -21.44 5.38 -12.23
CA ALA A 141 -22.83 5.40 -11.87
C ALA A 141 -22.73 5.15 -10.39
N SER A 142 -22.97 6.22 -9.60
CA SER A 142 -22.63 6.22 -8.19
C SER A 142 -23.15 4.91 -7.62
N PRO A 143 -22.31 4.11 -6.96
CA PRO A 143 -22.56 2.69 -6.76
C PRO A 143 -24.01 2.50 -6.32
N ARG A 144 -24.80 1.84 -7.17
CA ARG A 144 -26.23 1.65 -6.90
C ARG A 144 -26.33 0.70 -5.73
N THR A 145 -26.85 1.18 -4.62
CA THR A 145 -27.12 0.37 -3.44
C THR A 145 -28.59 -0.03 -3.45
N VAL A 146 -28.91 -1.13 -2.77
CA VAL A 146 -30.29 -1.58 -2.56
C VAL A 146 -30.59 -1.36 -1.09
N GLN A 147 -31.67 -0.62 -0.80
CA GLN A 147 -32.16 -0.44 0.56
C GLN A 147 -33.64 -0.83 0.65
N THR A 148 -33.97 -1.54 1.72
CA THR A 148 -35.34 -1.92 2.05
C THR A 148 -35.88 -1.01 3.14
N VAL A 149 -37.07 -0.45 2.93
CA VAL A 149 -37.77 0.42 3.86
C VAL A 149 -39.14 -0.20 4.18
N SER A 150 -39.47 -0.33 5.46
CA SER A 150 -40.78 -0.86 5.87
C SER A 150 -41.84 0.24 5.85
N LEU A 151 -42.93 0.01 5.11
CA LEU A 151 -44.10 0.89 5.02
C LEU A 151 -45.24 0.46 5.95
N ALA A 152 -45.08 -0.62 6.73
CA ALA A 152 -46.10 -1.14 7.65
C ALA A 152 -46.58 -0.12 8.70
N ARG A 153 -45.83 0.96 8.92
CA ARG A 153 -46.23 2.06 9.80
C ARG A 153 -47.08 3.12 9.11
N VAL A 154 -46.89 3.31 7.81
CA VAL A 154 -47.58 4.30 7.01
C VAL A 154 -48.89 3.72 6.45
N ILE A 155 -48.84 2.45 6.03
CA ILE A 155 -49.94 1.70 5.46
C ILE A 155 -50.57 0.86 6.58
N ARG A 156 -51.55 1.43 7.26
CA ARG A 156 -52.35 0.78 8.33
C ARG A 156 -53.84 1.03 8.09
N PRO A 157 -54.76 0.27 8.71
CA PRO A 157 -56.17 0.62 8.70
C PRO A 157 -56.38 2.04 9.24
N GLY A 158 -56.88 2.95 8.39
CA GLY A 158 -57.01 4.38 8.71
C GLY A 158 -55.79 5.26 8.39
N GLY A 159 -54.70 4.68 7.88
CA GLY A 159 -53.51 5.38 7.40
C GLY A 159 -53.54 5.71 5.90
N LEU A 160 -52.37 5.99 5.33
CA LEU A 160 -52.24 6.27 3.89
C LEU A 160 -52.31 4.98 3.08
N SER A 161 -52.91 5.07 1.89
CA SER A 161 -52.91 3.95 0.95
C SER A 161 -51.52 3.71 0.37
N ALA A 162 -51.21 2.47 -0.02
CA ALA A 162 -49.95 2.14 -0.69
C ALA A 162 -49.72 3.01 -1.94
N ASP A 163 -50.77 3.24 -2.73
CA ASP A 163 -50.72 4.04 -3.95
C ASP A 163 -50.35 5.49 -3.67
N THR A 164 -50.88 6.09 -2.59
CA THR A 164 -50.52 7.45 -2.17
C THR A 164 -49.04 7.55 -1.78
N VAL A 165 -48.53 6.55 -1.04
CA VAL A 165 -47.12 6.52 -0.64
C VAL A 165 -46.21 6.35 -1.86
N LEU A 166 -46.54 5.43 -2.76
CA LEU A 166 -45.77 5.19 -3.99
C LEU A 166 -45.76 6.41 -4.88
N SER A 167 -46.92 7.07 -5.06
CA SER A 167 -47.01 8.31 -5.83
C SER A 167 -46.10 9.41 -5.28
N ALA A 168 -46.07 9.60 -3.95
CA ALA A 168 -45.19 10.57 -3.31
C ALA A 168 -43.69 10.22 -3.49
N VAL A 169 -43.34 8.94 -3.39
CA VAL A 169 -41.96 8.46 -3.59
C VAL A 169 -41.51 8.66 -5.04
N THR A 170 -42.35 8.30 -6.02
CA THR A 170 -42.06 8.50 -7.44
C THR A 170 -41.89 9.99 -7.76
N ALA A 171 -42.79 10.84 -7.27
CA ALA A 171 -42.70 12.29 -7.47
C ALA A 171 -41.40 12.88 -6.91
N ALA A 172 -40.93 12.41 -5.76
CA ALA A 172 -39.66 12.84 -5.19
C ALA A 172 -38.46 12.38 -6.03
N ILE A 173 -38.48 11.15 -6.54
CA ILE A 173 -37.42 10.64 -7.44
C ILE A 173 -37.37 11.45 -8.73
N ASP A 174 -38.52 11.76 -9.32
CA ASP A 174 -38.62 12.57 -10.54
C ASP A 174 -38.09 13.99 -10.31
N ALA A 175 -38.47 14.63 -9.20
CA ALA A 175 -37.94 15.94 -8.80
C ALA A 175 -36.41 15.89 -8.58
N GLY A 176 -35.90 14.81 -7.98
CA GLY A 176 -34.46 14.61 -7.81
C GLY A 176 -33.72 14.46 -9.15
N ARG A 177 -34.37 13.87 -10.16
CA ARG A 177 -33.80 13.72 -11.51
C ARG A 177 -33.76 15.04 -12.27
N GLU A 178 -34.73 15.92 -12.07
CA GLU A 178 -34.68 17.28 -12.66
C GLU A 178 -33.47 18.07 -12.15
N VAL A 179 -33.10 17.89 -10.89
CA VAL A 179 -31.91 18.53 -10.29
C VAL A 179 -30.60 17.89 -10.80
N ASN A 180 -30.62 16.59 -11.12
CA ASN A 180 -29.43 15.87 -11.57
C ASN A 180 -29.75 14.90 -12.72
N PRO A 181 -29.87 15.41 -13.97
CA PRO A 181 -30.34 14.63 -15.12
C PRO A 181 -29.36 13.52 -15.54
N ASP A 182 -28.10 13.62 -15.12
CA ASP A 182 -27.06 12.64 -15.44
C ASP A 182 -27.08 11.39 -14.53
N GLN A 183 -27.90 11.38 -13.46
CA GLN A 183 -28.02 10.20 -12.59
C GLN A 183 -28.97 9.15 -13.19
N PRO A 184 -28.64 7.85 -13.09
CA PRO A 184 -29.57 6.79 -13.47
C PRO A 184 -30.84 6.85 -12.61
N ALA A 185 -31.99 6.56 -13.22
CA ALA A 185 -33.27 6.55 -12.51
C ALA A 185 -33.24 5.51 -11.36
N ALA A 186 -33.78 5.89 -10.21
CA ALA A 186 -33.98 4.95 -9.11
C ALA A 186 -35.09 3.96 -9.47
N GLU A 187 -34.88 2.69 -9.14
CA GLU A 187 -35.88 1.65 -9.30
C GLU A 187 -36.57 1.41 -7.95
N VAL A 188 -37.89 1.36 -7.96
CA VAL A 188 -38.71 1.21 -6.77
C VAL A 188 -39.63 0.02 -6.95
N LEU A 189 -39.52 -0.95 -6.07
CA LEU A 189 -40.37 -2.14 -6.04
C LEU A 189 -41.11 -2.20 -4.71
N TYR A 190 -42.42 -2.45 -4.76
CA TYR A 190 -43.26 -2.58 -3.59
C TYR A 190 -43.80 -4.00 -3.44
N HIS A 191 -43.63 -4.57 -2.25
CA HIS A 191 -44.16 -5.88 -1.92
C HIS A 191 -45.43 -5.73 -1.06
N PRO A 192 -46.63 -5.99 -1.59
CA PRO A 192 -47.90 -5.69 -0.90
C PRO A 192 -48.08 -6.48 0.40
N GLU A 193 -47.71 -7.76 0.42
CA GLU A 193 -47.95 -8.63 1.58
C GLU A 193 -47.09 -8.27 2.80
N SER A 194 -45.82 -7.89 2.57
CA SER A 194 -44.87 -7.54 3.63
C SER A 194 -44.81 -6.03 3.90
N SER A 195 -45.52 -5.23 3.09
CA SER A 195 -45.46 -3.77 3.12
C SER A 195 -44.01 -3.25 3.07
N LEU A 196 -43.16 -3.87 2.25
CA LEU A 196 -41.76 -3.49 2.08
C LEU A 196 -41.58 -2.73 0.77
N LEU A 197 -40.86 -1.61 0.84
CA LEU A 197 -40.40 -0.83 -0.29
C LEU A 197 -38.91 -1.13 -0.52
N ILE A 198 -38.57 -1.67 -1.67
CA ILE A 198 -37.19 -1.95 -2.09
C ILE A 198 -36.79 -0.86 -3.08
N VAL A 199 -35.74 -0.11 -2.74
CA VAL A 199 -35.24 1.00 -3.54
C VAL A 199 -33.83 0.69 -4.01
N GLN A 200 -33.60 0.72 -5.32
CA GLN A 200 -32.28 0.59 -5.91
C GLN A 200 -31.87 1.89 -6.61
N GLY A 201 -30.90 2.61 -6.04
CA GLY A 201 -30.50 3.92 -6.53
C GLY A 201 -29.17 4.37 -5.99
N THR A 202 -28.82 5.63 -6.24
CA THR A 202 -27.67 6.28 -5.60
C THR A 202 -27.98 6.54 -4.11
N ASN A 203 -26.94 6.69 -3.28
CA ASN A 203 -27.13 7.01 -1.85
C ASN A 203 -27.98 8.27 -1.63
N ALA A 204 -27.89 9.26 -2.54
CA ALA A 204 -28.70 10.48 -2.47
C ALA A 204 -30.19 10.21 -2.75
N GLN A 205 -30.49 9.41 -3.78
CA GLN A 205 -31.87 9.01 -4.11
C GLN A 205 -32.50 8.21 -2.97
N ILE A 206 -31.76 7.26 -2.40
CA ILE A 206 -32.25 6.42 -1.31
C ILE A 206 -32.52 7.26 -0.04
N ALA A 207 -31.63 8.19 0.30
CA ALA A 207 -31.85 9.12 1.41
C ALA A 207 -33.10 9.97 1.19
N MET A 208 -33.33 10.45 -0.03
CA MET A 208 -34.52 11.21 -0.39
C MET A 208 -35.81 10.39 -0.20
N VAL A 209 -35.85 9.16 -0.71
CA VAL A 209 -36.99 8.25 -0.52
C VAL A 209 -37.25 7.99 0.96
N THR A 210 -36.18 7.76 1.73
CA THR A 210 -36.29 7.52 3.18
C THR A 210 -36.88 8.74 3.90
N ASN A 211 -36.45 9.95 3.54
CA ASN A 211 -36.99 11.18 4.12
C ASN A 211 -38.47 11.37 3.79
N VAL A 212 -38.89 11.12 2.55
CA VAL A 212 -40.30 11.21 2.15
C VAL A 212 -41.13 10.23 2.97
N VAL A 213 -40.72 8.97 3.07
CA VAL A 213 -41.42 7.97 3.88
C VAL A 213 -41.52 8.40 5.35
N MET A 214 -40.44 8.96 5.93
CA MET A 214 -40.47 9.45 7.32
C MET A 214 -41.38 10.66 7.51
N THR A 215 -41.49 11.54 6.51
CA THR A 215 -42.40 12.70 6.57
C THR A 215 -43.89 12.29 6.52
N LEU A 216 -44.20 11.18 5.86
CA LEU A 216 -45.56 10.63 5.75
C LEU A 216 -46.03 9.90 7.03
N ILE A 217 -45.13 9.60 7.97
CA ILE A 217 -45.51 9.02 9.27
C ILE A 217 -46.24 10.09 10.10
N PRO A 218 -47.48 9.83 10.57
CA PRO A 218 -48.24 10.76 11.39
C PRO A 218 -47.48 11.19 12.66
N PRO A 219 -47.63 12.43 13.12
CA PRO A 219 -46.95 12.91 14.32
C PRO A 219 -47.33 12.14 15.59
N GLU A 220 -48.52 11.54 15.64
CA GLU A 220 -48.99 10.71 16.76
C GLU A 220 -48.16 9.43 16.93
N ASP A 221 -47.79 8.79 15.81
CA ASP A 221 -46.87 7.65 15.80
C ASP A 221 -45.43 8.07 16.17
N ARG A 222 -45.05 9.33 15.93
CA ARG A 222 -43.75 9.88 16.37
C ARG A 222 -43.69 10.05 17.89
N ALA A 223 -44.81 10.37 18.54
CA ALA A 223 -44.88 10.41 20.01
C ALA A 223 -44.72 9.02 20.63
N GLY A 224 -45.26 7.97 19.99
CA GLY A 224 -45.00 6.58 20.35
C GLY A 224 -43.52 6.18 20.23
N GLN A 225 -42.78 6.75 19.27
CA GLN A 225 -41.33 6.54 19.16
C GLN A 225 -40.56 7.10 20.35
N ALA A 226 -40.94 8.27 20.86
CA ALA A 226 -40.32 8.84 22.05
C ALA A 226 -40.52 7.94 23.29
N SER A 227 -41.68 7.28 23.41
CA SER A 227 -41.93 6.35 24.52
C SER A 227 -41.16 5.04 24.36
N THR A 228 -41.07 4.47 23.14
CA THR A 228 -40.23 3.29 22.89
C THR A 228 -38.73 3.58 23.01
N ALA A 229 -38.29 4.80 22.68
CA ALA A 229 -36.91 5.24 22.90
C ALA A 229 -36.60 5.33 24.40
N ALA A 230 -37.52 5.86 25.21
CA ALA A 230 -37.40 5.87 26.67
C ALA A 230 -37.40 4.44 27.27
N LEU A 231 -38.17 3.52 26.70
CA LEU A 231 -38.21 2.12 27.13
C LEU A 231 -36.92 1.36 26.73
N MET A 232 -36.36 1.63 25.55
CA MET A 232 -35.06 1.11 25.12
C MET A 232 -33.91 1.64 26.00
N ASP A 233 -33.97 2.91 26.39
CA ASP A 233 -33.03 3.52 27.34
C ASP A 233 -33.13 2.86 28.73
N ALA A 234 -34.36 2.59 29.21
CA ALA A 234 -34.59 1.87 30.46
C ALA A 234 -34.13 0.39 30.42
N LEU A 235 -34.13 -0.23 29.24
CA LEU A 235 -33.65 -1.60 29.03
C LEU A 235 -32.12 -1.68 28.80
N GLY A 236 -31.42 -0.54 28.80
CA GLY A 236 -29.97 -0.49 28.59
C GLY A 236 -29.55 -0.95 27.19
N VAL A 237 -30.46 -0.91 26.22
CA VAL A 237 -30.11 -1.20 24.82
C VAL A 237 -29.27 -0.01 24.34
N PRO A 238 -28.04 -0.23 23.84
CA PRO A 238 -27.19 0.86 23.41
C PRO A 238 -27.94 1.71 22.38
N THR A 239 -28.03 3.00 22.64
CA THR A 239 -28.69 3.93 21.72
C THR A 239 -28.00 3.89 20.36
N PHE A 240 -28.70 4.31 19.30
CA PHE A 240 -28.10 4.33 17.96
C PHE A 240 -26.76 5.09 17.93
N GLU A 241 -26.62 6.16 18.70
CA GLU A 241 -25.36 6.89 18.87
C GLU A 241 -24.28 6.06 19.56
N GLN A 242 -24.61 5.29 20.60
CA GLN A 242 -23.65 4.38 21.26
C GLN A 242 -23.24 3.23 20.33
N ALA A 243 -24.20 2.64 19.60
CA ALA A 243 -23.91 1.61 18.61
C ALA A 243 -23.04 2.14 17.47
N LYS A 244 -23.29 3.38 17.01
CA LYS A 244 -22.47 4.06 16.02
C LYS A 244 -21.05 4.32 16.55
N ALA A 245 -20.91 4.82 17.77
CA ALA A 245 -19.62 5.03 18.42
C ALA A 245 -18.83 3.73 18.57
N LEU A 246 -19.51 2.62 18.90
CA LEU A 246 -18.91 1.29 18.97
C LEU A 246 -18.47 0.79 17.59
N VAL A 247 -19.26 1.01 16.54
CA VAL A 247 -18.86 0.65 15.17
C VAL A 247 -17.67 1.49 14.71
N GLU A 248 -17.63 2.78 15.04
CA GLU A 248 -16.50 3.66 14.74
C GLU A 248 -15.23 3.23 15.51
N SER A 249 -15.35 2.85 16.78
CA SER A 249 -14.22 2.36 17.56
C SER A 249 -13.67 1.03 17.03
N LEU A 250 -14.56 0.08 16.69
CA LEU A 250 -14.18 -1.20 16.06
C LEU A 250 -13.55 -0.99 14.68
N ARG A 251 -14.04 -0.02 13.90
CA ARG A 251 -13.40 0.35 12.63
C ARG A 251 -12.01 0.94 12.83
N ALA A 252 -11.84 1.80 13.83
CA ALA A 252 -10.52 2.37 14.16
C ALA A 252 -9.56 1.28 14.63
N GLU A 253 -10.02 0.33 15.44
CA GLU A 253 -9.24 -0.83 15.87
C GLU A 253 -8.85 -1.74 14.70
N ALA A 254 -9.80 -2.06 13.81
CA ALA A 254 -9.52 -2.81 12.59
C ALA A 254 -8.51 -2.10 11.67
N ALA A 255 -8.57 -0.76 11.58
CA ALA A 255 -7.58 0.01 10.83
C ALA A 255 -6.17 -0.10 11.43
N ARG A 256 -6.04 -0.03 12.77
CA ARG A 256 -4.75 -0.24 13.45
C ARG A 256 -4.21 -1.65 13.23
N HIS A 257 -5.06 -2.67 13.28
CA HIS A 257 -4.66 -4.04 12.99
C HIS A 257 -4.18 -4.21 11.55
N ARG A 258 -4.86 -3.59 10.57
CA ARG A 258 -4.41 -3.61 9.17
C ARG A 258 -3.04 -2.93 9.00
N GLU A 259 -2.84 -1.79 9.66
CA GLU A 259 -1.54 -1.10 9.64
C GLU A 259 -0.43 -1.95 10.24
N MET A 260 -0.67 -2.62 11.38
CA MET A 260 0.29 -3.55 11.98
C MET A 260 0.61 -4.73 11.05
N VAL A 261 -0.38 -5.31 10.37
CA VAL A 261 -0.17 -6.41 9.42
C VAL A 261 0.66 -5.95 8.22
N LEU A 262 0.34 -4.78 7.64
CA LEU A 262 1.11 -4.22 6.54
C LEU A 262 2.56 -3.94 6.95
N LYS A 263 2.79 -3.39 8.14
CA LYS A 263 4.13 -3.16 8.67
C LYS A 263 4.91 -4.47 8.83
N ALA A 264 4.29 -5.49 9.43
CA ALA A 264 4.90 -6.80 9.58
C ALA A 264 5.20 -7.48 8.23
N GLU A 265 4.33 -7.28 7.23
CA GLU A 265 4.57 -7.80 5.88
C GLU A 265 5.76 -7.10 5.19
N VAL A 266 5.89 -5.78 5.35
CA VAL A 266 7.04 -5.02 4.85
C VAL A 266 8.33 -5.47 5.52
N GLU A 267 8.35 -5.62 6.85
CA GLU A 267 9.51 -6.13 7.60
C GLU A 267 9.87 -7.57 7.16
N SER A 268 8.88 -8.43 6.95
CA SER A 268 9.09 -9.79 6.43
C SER A 268 9.71 -9.79 5.02
N ARG A 269 9.25 -8.90 4.13
CA ARG A 269 9.83 -8.74 2.79
C ARG A 269 11.26 -8.22 2.86
N GLN A 270 11.56 -7.28 3.75
CA GLN A 270 12.91 -6.77 3.96
C GLN A 270 13.87 -7.88 4.40
N HIS A 271 13.50 -8.66 5.41
CA HIS A 271 14.33 -9.79 5.86
C HIS A 271 14.52 -10.86 4.79
N LYS A 272 13.54 -11.08 3.91
CA LYS A 272 13.69 -11.99 2.78
C LYS A 272 14.73 -11.48 1.77
N VAL A 273 14.69 -10.19 1.43
CA VAL A 273 15.67 -9.56 0.54
C VAL A 273 17.07 -9.60 1.15
N GLU A 274 17.21 -9.33 2.44
CA GLU A 274 18.49 -9.46 3.15
C GLU A 274 19.02 -10.90 3.13
N ALA A 275 18.15 -11.89 3.37
CA ALA A 275 18.52 -13.29 3.32
C ALA A 275 19.00 -13.72 1.92
N ASP A 276 18.30 -13.29 0.86
CA ASP A 276 18.67 -13.56 -0.52
C ASP A 276 20.01 -12.89 -0.89
N TYR A 277 20.24 -11.65 -0.41
CA TYR A 277 21.51 -10.95 -0.57
C TYR A 277 22.67 -11.71 0.09
N TRP A 278 22.51 -12.12 1.35
CA TRP A 278 23.53 -12.90 2.06
C TRP A 278 23.80 -14.24 1.40
N LYS A 279 22.76 -14.90 0.88
CA LYS A 279 22.90 -16.14 0.12
C LYS A 279 23.74 -15.96 -1.13
N GLN A 280 23.45 -14.95 -1.95
CA GLN A 280 24.24 -14.64 -3.16
C GLN A 280 25.70 -14.30 -2.83
N MET A 281 25.93 -13.53 -1.76
CA MET A 281 27.28 -13.21 -1.30
C MET A 281 28.04 -14.47 -0.90
N LEU A 282 27.39 -15.40 -0.21
CA LEU A 282 28.00 -16.66 0.23
C LEU A 282 28.32 -17.57 -0.96
N GLU A 283 27.40 -17.68 -1.92
CA GLU A 283 27.61 -18.43 -3.17
C GLU A 283 28.79 -17.85 -3.98
N SER A 284 28.89 -16.53 -4.09
CA SER A 284 30.02 -15.86 -4.75
C SER A 284 31.35 -16.17 -4.05
N ARG A 285 31.38 -16.17 -2.71
CA ARG A 285 32.60 -16.49 -1.95
C ARG A 285 32.99 -17.96 -2.09
N VAL A 286 32.03 -18.88 -2.11
CA VAL A 286 32.30 -20.31 -2.36
C VAL A 286 32.90 -20.49 -3.75
N ALA A 287 32.33 -19.86 -4.78
CA ALA A 287 32.86 -19.92 -6.14
C ALA A 287 34.28 -19.32 -6.25
N GLU A 288 34.59 -18.27 -5.49
CA GLU A 288 35.94 -17.71 -5.40
C GLU A 288 36.93 -18.69 -4.75
N LEU A 289 36.54 -19.33 -3.65
CA LEU A 289 37.36 -20.35 -2.99
C LEU A 289 37.64 -21.54 -3.91
N ASP A 290 36.66 -21.98 -4.70
CA ASP A 290 36.85 -23.05 -5.69
C ASP A 290 37.86 -22.65 -6.77
N ARG A 291 37.79 -21.41 -7.28
CA ARG A 291 38.79 -20.91 -8.25
C ARG A 291 40.20 -20.87 -7.64
N LEU A 292 40.33 -20.42 -6.40
CA LEU A 292 41.61 -20.39 -5.70
C LEU A 292 42.15 -21.81 -5.49
N ARG A 293 41.28 -22.76 -5.15
CA ARG A 293 41.64 -24.18 -5.04
C ARG A 293 42.16 -24.74 -6.36
N THR A 294 41.45 -24.54 -7.48
CA THR A 294 41.91 -25.01 -8.80
C THR A 294 43.25 -24.40 -9.16
N ARG A 295 43.44 -23.10 -8.91
CA ARG A 295 44.73 -22.43 -9.14
C ARG A 295 45.85 -23.03 -8.29
N LEU A 296 45.56 -23.38 -7.04
CA LEU A 296 46.52 -24.04 -6.15
C LEU A 296 46.88 -25.44 -6.68
N GLU A 297 45.91 -26.22 -7.14
CA GLU A 297 46.12 -27.53 -7.78
C GLU A 297 46.96 -27.43 -9.08
N GLU A 298 46.75 -26.38 -9.89
CA GLU A 298 47.60 -26.12 -11.07
C GLU A 298 49.04 -25.76 -10.68
N THR A 299 49.21 -24.88 -9.68
CA THR A 299 50.56 -24.49 -9.23
C THR A 299 51.32 -25.66 -8.61
N THR A 300 50.65 -26.53 -7.85
CA THR A 300 51.28 -27.72 -7.28
C THR A 300 51.67 -28.72 -8.37
N LYS A 301 50.86 -28.88 -9.42
CA LYS A 301 51.21 -29.68 -10.59
C LYS A 301 52.45 -29.16 -11.31
N VAL A 302 52.51 -27.86 -11.61
CA VAL A 302 53.66 -27.22 -12.28
C VAL A 302 54.94 -27.36 -11.45
N LEU A 303 54.84 -27.17 -10.13
CA LEU A 303 55.97 -27.39 -9.22
C LEU A 303 56.43 -28.86 -9.23
N GLY A 304 55.50 -29.81 -9.25
CA GLY A 304 55.79 -31.24 -9.38
C GLY A 304 56.53 -31.59 -10.67
N GLU A 305 56.06 -31.10 -11.81
CA GLU A 305 56.72 -31.30 -13.12
C GLU A 305 58.13 -30.69 -13.15
N ARG A 306 58.31 -29.49 -12.57
CA ARG A 306 59.63 -28.85 -12.46
C ARG A 306 60.57 -29.63 -11.55
N ALA A 307 60.10 -30.17 -10.44
CA ALA A 307 60.89 -31.01 -9.55
C ALA A 307 61.36 -32.28 -10.26
N GLN A 308 60.47 -32.96 -11.00
CA GLN A 308 60.82 -34.14 -11.80
C GLN A 308 61.84 -33.82 -12.91
N SER A 309 61.69 -32.67 -13.57
CA SER A 309 62.63 -32.20 -14.60
C SER A 309 64.04 -31.97 -14.01
N LEU A 310 64.12 -31.28 -12.86
CA LEU A 310 65.38 -31.06 -12.15
C LEU A 310 66.02 -32.37 -11.70
N GLN A 311 65.25 -33.31 -11.15
CA GLN A 311 65.76 -34.63 -10.78
C GLN A 311 66.34 -35.38 -11.99
N SER A 312 65.66 -35.31 -13.14
CA SER A 312 66.13 -35.90 -14.40
C SER A 312 67.40 -35.22 -14.93
N GLN A 313 67.59 -33.93 -14.66
CA GLN A 313 68.80 -33.20 -15.02
C GLN A 313 69.98 -33.58 -14.11
N VAL A 314 69.74 -33.70 -12.80
CA VAL A 314 70.73 -34.19 -11.83
C VAL A 314 71.20 -35.59 -12.20
N GLN A 315 70.28 -36.51 -12.53
CA GLN A 315 70.63 -37.86 -12.95
C GLN A 315 71.52 -37.86 -14.20
N ARG A 316 71.17 -37.07 -15.22
CA ARG A 316 71.99 -36.94 -16.44
C ARG A 316 73.41 -36.45 -16.15
N LEU A 317 73.56 -35.47 -15.25
CA LEU A 317 74.87 -34.95 -14.84
C LEU A 317 75.68 -35.98 -14.03
N GLN A 318 75.02 -36.84 -13.26
CA GLN A 318 75.67 -37.95 -12.56
C GLN A 318 76.19 -38.98 -13.55
N ASP A 319 75.35 -39.43 -14.49
CA ASP A 319 75.71 -40.38 -15.54
C ASP A 319 76.87 -39.85 -16.42
N GLU A 320 76.85 -38.55 -16.75
CA GLU A 320 77.92 -37.89 -17.50
C GLU A 320 79.24 -37.84 -16.73
N ASN A 321 79.20 -37.51 -15.43
CA ASN A 321 80.39 -37.55 -14.58
C ASN A 321 80.98 -38.96 -14.46
N GLU A 322 80.16 -40.00 -14.35
CA GLU A 322 80.62 -41.38 -14.36
C GLU A 322 81.29 -41.76 -15.69
N ARG A 323 80.72 -41.33 -16.82
CA ARG A 323 81.35 -41.51 -18.14
C ARG A 323 82.71 -40.83 -18.23
N LEU A 324 82.82 -39.58 -17.80
CA LEU A 324 84.08 -38.83 -17.80
C LEU A 324 85.13 -39.48 -16.89
N ARG A 325 84.72 -39.95 -15.70
CA ARG A 325 85.60 -40.70 -14.79
C ARG A 325 86.14 -41.98 -15.44
N ASN A 326 85.29 -42.75 -16.11
CA ASN A 326 85.70 -43.99 -16.78
C ASN A 326 86.58 -43.74 -18.01
N ALA A 327 86.41 -42.60 -18.69
CA ALA A 327 87.24 -42.22 -19.84
C ALA A 327 88.66 -41.80 -19.43
N GLY A 328 88.82 -41.07 -18.31
CA GLY A 328 90.13 -40.63 -17.81
C GLY A 328 90.99 -41.71 -17.16
N ALA A 329 90.45 -42.91 -16.93
CA ALA A 329 91.17 -44.05 -16.37
C ALA A 329 91.85 -44.95 -17.43
N LYS A 330 91.67 -44.64 -18.72
CA LYS A 330 92.32 -45.32 -19.85
C LYS A 330 93.49 -44.50 -20.38
#